data_AF-A0A068YUG6-F1
#
_entry.id   AF-A0A068YUG6-F1
#
_cell.length_a   1.000
_cell.length_b   1.000
_cell.length_c   1.000
_cell.angle_alpha   90.00
_cell.angle_beta   90.00
_cell.angle_gamma   90.00
#
_symmetry.space_group_name_H-M   'P 1'
#
loop_
_entity.id
_entity.type
_entity.pdbx_description
1 polymer ?
#
loop_
_entity_poly.entity_id
_entity_poly.type
_entity_poly.pdbx_seq_one_letter_code
_entity_poly.pdbx_strand_id
1 'polypeptide(L)'
;MRVVLIERGEMGGECLNTGCVPSKALLAAAAQTAHAMRSAGGCGIEAVEPCVDFAAVHAHVHQVIAAIAPHDSVERFEGKGAHVIRAEARFVAPCVLMAGGQRIEARRVTIATGSAPVAPKIDGLDAVPYFTNESIFDNRTLPAHLLIIGAGPIGLEMAQAHRRLGSQVTVIERSKEPRA
;
A
#
# COMPACT_ATOMS: atom_id res chain seq x y z
N MET A 1 -21.59 12.75 -21.25
CA MET A 1 -20.40 13.57 -20.93
C MET A 1 -19.18 12.80 -21.39
N ARG A 2 -18.21 13.44 -22.06
CA ARG A 2 -16.95 12.77 -22.46
C ARG A 2 -15.93 12.96 -21.33
N VAL A 3 -15.32 11.87 -20.87
CA VAL A 3 -14.36 11.87 -19.76
C VAL A 3 -13.02 11.33 -20.26
N VAL A 4 -11.94 12.01 -19.89
CA VAL A 4 -10.58 11.53 -20.08
C VAL A 4 -9.99 11.25 -18.70
N LEU A 5 -9.50 10.03 -18.47
CA LEU A 5 -8.78 9.62 -17.28
C LEU A 5 -7.31 9.48 -17.65
N ILE A 6 -6.41 10.06 -16.86
CA ILE A 6 -4.98 9.99 -17.12
C ILE A 6 -4.31 9.38 -15.90
N GLU A 7 -3.59 8.28 -16.10
CA GLU A 7 -2.87 7.54 -15.05
C GLU A 7 -1.41 7.37 -15.45
N ARG A 8 -0.47 7.76 -14.58
CA ARG A 8 0.97 7.66 -14.88
C ARG A 8 1.55 6.28 -14.59
N GLY A 9 0.99 5.58 -13.62
CA GLY A 9 1.49 4.31 -13.10
C GLY A 9 0.52 3.16 -13.35
N GLU A 10 0.37 2.32 -12.34
CA GLU A 10 -0.61 1.24 -12.33
C GLU A 10 -2.01 1.76 -11.97
N MET A 11 -3.02 1.17 -12.61
CA MET A 11 -4.40 1.49 -12.32
C MET A 11 -4.77 1.08 -10.88
N GLY A 12 -5.80 1.72 -10.32
CA GLY A 12 -6.24 1.50 -8.92
C GLY A 12 -5.44 2.29 -7.87
N GLY A 13 -4.33 2.93 -8.28
CA GLY A 13 -3.54 3.82 -7.44
C GLY A 13 -2.97 3.14 -6.20
N GLU A 14 -2.63 3.94 -5.18
CA GLU A 14 -2.04 3.45 -3.92
C GLU A 14 -2.94 2.44 -3.20
N CYS A 15 -4.25 2.69 -3.15
CA CYS A 15 -5.20 1.86 -2.40
C CYS A 15 -5.14 0.38 -2.80
N LEU A 16 -5.12 0.11 -4.11
CA LEU A 16 -5.03 -1.24 -4.66
C LEU A 16 -3.62 -1.82 -4.55
N ASN A 17 -2.60 -1.03 -4.88
CA ASN A 17 -1.27 -1.57 -5.17
C ASN A 17 -0.33 -1.56 -3.96
N THR A 18 -0.38 -0.51 -3.12
CA THR A 18 0.65 -0.23 -2.10
C THR A 18 0.07 0.35 -0.79
N GLY A 19 -1.22 0.16 -0.56
CA GLY A 19 -1.96 0.78 0.52
C GLY A 19 -2.95 -0.18 1.17
N CYS A 20 -4.24 0.18 1.11
CA CYS A 20 -5.31 -0.49 1.84
C CYS A 20 -5.40 -1.98 1.53
N VAL A 21 -5.47 -2.36 0.25
CA VAL A 21 -5.64 -3.77 -0.15
C VAL A 21 -4.51 -4.65 0.37
N PRO A 22 -3.22 -4.36 0.08
CA PRO A 22 -2.15 -5.20 0.59
C PRO A 22 -2.00 -5.14 2.11
N SER A 23 -2.19 -3.97 2.75
CA SER A 23 -2.15 -3.85 4.22
C SER A 23 -3.20 -4.74 4.88
N LYS A 24 -4.44 -4.72 4.38
CA LYS A 24 -5.53 -5.52 4.97
C LYS A 24 -5.39 -6.99 4.64
N ALA A 25 -4.89 -7.36 3.46
CA ALA A 25 -4.56 -8.74 3.16
C ALA A 25 -3.49 -9.28 4.14
N LEU A 26 -2.43 -8.52 4.39
CA LEU A 26 -1.37 -8.90 5.34
C LEU A 26 -1.90 -9.04 6.78
N LEU A 27 -2.66 -8.04 7.23
CA LEU A 27 -3.21 -8.00 8.59
C LEU A 27 -4.26 -9.08 8.84
N ALA A 28 -5.25 -9.19 7.97
CA ALA A 28 -6.41 -10.06 8.20
C ALA A 28 -6.08 -11.53 7.94
N ALA A 29 -5.35 -11.84 6.86
CA ALA A 29 -5.15 -13.23 6.47
C ALA A 29 -4.03 -13.91 7.27
N ALA A 30 -2.91 -13.21 7.43
CA ALA A 30 -1.71 -13.82 7.98
C ALA A 30 -1.48 -13.44 9.45
N ALA A 31 -1.48 -12.15 9.76
CA ALA A 31 -1.17 -11.68 11.10
C ALA A 31 -2.27 -12.05 12.11
N GLN A 32 -3.55 -11.88 11.76
CA GLN A 32 -4.66 -12.21 12.65
C GLN A 32 -4.76 -13.73 12.89
N THR A 33 -4.55 -14.55 11.87
CA THR A 33 -4.50 -16.02 12.00
C THR A 33 -3.36 -16.45 12.92
N ALA A 34 -2.14 -15.93 12.69
CA ALA A 34 -0.99 -16.21 13.55
C ALA A 34 -1.23 -15.74 14.99
N HIS A 35 -1.91 -14.62 15.19
CA HIS A 35 -2.28 -14.15 16.52
C HIS A 35 -3.28 -15.08 17.20
N ALA A 36 -4.34 -15.50 16.50
CA ALA A 36 -5.35 -16.40 17.01
C ALA A 36 -4.77 -17.74 17.48
N MET A 37 -3.81 -18.30 16.73
CA MET A 37 -3.10 -19.53 17.12
C MET A 37 -2.36 -19.37 18.46
N ARG A 38 -1.70 -18.23 18.69
CA ARG A 38 -1.01 -17.95 19.96
C ARG A 38 -1.94 -17.58 21.11
N SER A 39 -3.13 -17.04 20.84
CA SER A 39 -4.06 -16.56 21.87
C SER A 39 -5.22 -17.52 22.15
N ALA A 40 -5.21 -18.74 21.60
CA ALA A 40 -6.30 -19.71 21.70
C ALA A 40 -6.61 -20.21 23.13
N GLY A 41 -5.65 -20.10 24.07
CA GLY A 41 -5.72 -20.66 25.42
C GLY A 41 -6.94 -20.26 26.27
N GLY A 42 -7.64 -19.17 25.93
CA GLY A 42 -8.86 -18.73 26.61
C GLY A 42 -10.14 -19.49 26.22
N CYS A 43 -10.09 -20.32 25.18
CA CYS A 43 -11.26 -20.99 24.61
C CYS A 43 -11.23 -22.53 24.79
N GLY A 44 -10.40 -23.04 25.70
CA GLY A 44 -10.21 -24.49 25.86
C GLY A 44 -9.46 -25.16 24.69
N ILE A 45 -8.84 -24.36 23.82
CA ILE A 45 -7.96 -24.79 22.74
C ILE A 45 -6.54 -24.43 23.16
N GLU A 46 -5.60 -25.37 23.03
CA GLU A 46 -4.20 -25.12 23.35
C GLU A 46 -3.60 -24.08 22.40
N ALA A 47 -2.88 -23.10 22.95
CA ALA A 47 -2.16 -22.11 22.17
C ALA A 47 -0.91 -22.74 21.54
N VAL A 48 -0.63 -22.39 20.29
CA VAL A 48 0.53 -22.88 19.54
C VAL A 48 1.29 -21.75 18.88
N GLU A 49 2.62 -21.90 18.77
CA GLU A 49 3.44 -20.96 18.01
C GLU A 49 3.31 -21.30 16.51
N PRO A 50 2.84 -20.37 15.66
CA PRO A 50 2.69 -20.60 14.23
C PRO A 50 4.04 -20.73 13.53
N CYS A 51 4.17 -21.73 12.65
CA CYS A 51 5.24 -21.77 11.66
C CYS A 51 4.85 -20.85 10.48
N VAL A 52 5.49 -19.69 10.37
CA VAL A 52 5.16 -18.69 9.36
C VAL A 52 6.08 -18.82 8.15
N ASP A 53 5.51 -19.19 7.00
CA ASP A 53 6.14 -19.03 5.69
C ASP A 53 5.80 -17.64 5.14
N PHE A 54 6.73 -16.70 5.29
CA PHE A 54 6.51 -15.33 4.86
C PHE A 54 6.45 -15.17 3.33
N ALA A 55 7.08 -16.07 2.56
CA ALA A 55 6.96 -16.06 1.11
C ALA A 55 5.54 -16.45 0.66
N ALA A 56 4.92 -17.41 1.36
CA ALA A 56 3.51 -17.76 1.16
C ALA A 56 2.57 -16.61 1.57
N VAL A 57 2.87 -15.90 2.66
CA VAL A 57 2.11 -14.70 3.07
C VAL A 57 2.19 -13.62 2.00
N HIS A 58 3.39 -13.32 1.48
CA HIS A 58 3.58 -12.40 0.36
C HIS A 58 2.76 -12.85 -0.85
N ALA A 59 2.85 -14.13 -1.24
CA ALA A 59 2.08 -14.65 -2.38
C ALA A 59 0.56 -14.47 -2.20
N HIS A 60 0.04 -14.68 -0.98
CA HIS A 60 -1.36 -14.43 -0.67
C HIS A 60 -1.75 -12.95 -0.85
N VAL A 61 -0.94 -12.01 -0.35
CA VAL A 61 -1.18 -10.57 -0.53
C VAL A 61 -1.29 -10.20 -2.01
N HIS A 62 -0.35 -10.68 -2.83
CA HIS A 62 -0.36 -10.42 -4.28
C HIS A 62 -1.50 -11.12 -5.01
N GLN A 63 -1.96 -12.29 -4.55
CA GLN A 63 -3.17 -12.92 -5.08
C GLN A 63 -4.43 -12.08 -4.80
N VAL A 64 -4.53 -11.47 -3.62
CA VAL A 64 -5.66 -10.58 -3.29
C VAL A 64 -5.64 -9.33 -4.17
N ILE A 65 -4.46 -8.72 -4.39
CA ILE A 65 -4.32 -7.58 -5.32
C ILE A 65 -4.77 -8.01 -6.73
N ALA A 66 -4.26 -9.13 -7.24
CA ALA A 66 -4.59 -9.62 -8.57
C ALA A 66 -6.08 -9.94 -8.75
N ALA A 67 -6.77 -10.39 -7.68
CA ALA A 67 -8.21 -10.63 -7.72
C ALA A 67 -9.04 -9.35 -7.82
N ILE A 68 -8.54 -8.23 -7.27
CA ILE A 68 -9.27 -6.95 -7.25
C ILE A 68 -8.92 -6.08 -8.45
N ALA A 69 -7.68 -6.14 -8.95
CA ALA A 69 -7.18 -5.30 -10.04
C ALA A 69 -8.07 -5.22 -11.29
N PRO A 70 -8.77 -6.28 -11.73
CA PRO A 70 -9.71 -6.18 -12.86
C PRO A 70 -10.86 -5.16 -12.65
N HIS A 71 -11.19 -4.82 -11.41
CA HIS A 71 -12.23 -3.83 -11.10
C HIS A 71 -11.76 -2.38 -11.26
N ASP A 72 -10.45 -2.15 -11.36
CA ASP A 72 -9.85 -0.85 -11.57
C ASP A 72 -9.10 -0.76 -12.92
N SER A 73 -9.20 -1.81 -13.76
CA SER A 73 -8.44 -1.89 -15.02
C SER A 73 -8.85 -0.84 -16.05
N VAL A 74 -7.98 -0.61 -17.04
CA VAL A 74 -8.25 0.27 -18.18
C VAL A 74 -9.56 -0.13 -18.85
N GLU A 75 -9.72 -1.42 -19.16
CA GLU A 75 -10.89 -1.99 -19.83
C GLU A 75 -12.17 -1.72 -19.04
N ARG A 76 -12.10 -1.78 -17.70
CA ARG A 76 -13.23 -1.50 -16.82
C ARG A 76 -13.67 -0.03 -16.89
N PHE A 77 -12.73 0.91 -16.97
CA PHE A 77 -13.03 2.33 -17.12
C PHE A 77 -13.46 2.70 -18.54
N GLU A 78 -12.84 2.11 -19.56
CA GLU A 78 -13.24 2.30 -20.96
C GLU A 78 -14.62 1.73 -21.25
N GLY A 79 -14.95 0.56 -20.68
CA GLY A 79 -16.31 -0.01 -20.73
C GLY A 79 -17.38 0.85 -20.05
N LYS A 80 -16.98 1.80 -19.20
CA LYS A 80 -17.87 2.82 -18.60
C LYS A 80 -17.90 4.14 -19.40
N GLY A 81 -17.18 4.22 -20.52
CA GLY A 81 -17.15 5.37 -21.43
C GLY A 81 -16.09 6.43 -21.14
N ALA A 82 -15.11 6.14 -20.27
CA ALA A 82 -13.92 6.99 -20.13
C ALA A 82 -12.93 6.68 -21.27
N HIS A 83 -12.16 7.68 -21.70
CA HIS A 83 -10.96 7.45 -22.49
C HIS A 83 -9.76 7.46 -21.55
N VAL A 84 -9.03 6.35 -21.44
CA VAL A 84 -7.90 6.23 -20.51
C VAL A 84 -6.60 6.47 -21.26
N ILE A 85 -5.76 7.36 -20.72
CA ILE A 85 -4.41 7.63 -21.23
C ILE A 85 -3.42 7.21 -20.15
N ARG A 86 -2.61 6.18 -20.43
CA ARG A 86 -1.51 5.77 -19.55
C ARG A 86 -0.28 6.64 -19.80
N ALA A 87 -0.19 7.78 -19.12
CA ALA A 87 0.92 8.70 -19.22
C ALA A 87 0.94 9.69 -18.05
N GLU A 88 2.09 10.33 -17.83
CA GLU A 88 2.14 11.53 -17.00
C GLU A 88 1.49 12.72 -17.71
N ALA A 89 0.73 13.51 -16.95
CA ALA A 89 0.07 14.72 -17.42
C ALA A 89 0.73 15.98 -16.85
N ARG A 90 0.75 17.05 -17.65
CA ARG A 90 1.10 18.39 -17.17
C ARG A 90 0.17 19.44 -17.77
N PHE A 91 -0.16 20.47 -17.01
CA PHE A 91 -0.84 21.65 -17.54
C PHE A 91 0.10 22.45 -18.44
N VAL A 92 -0.40 22.88 -19.59
CA VAL A 92 0.31 23.78 -20.51
C VAL A 92 -0.40 25.12 -20.70
N ALA A 93 -1.65 25.21 -20.24
CA ALA A 93 -2.45 26.43 -20.14
C ALA A 93 -3.60 26.17 -19.15
N PRO A 94 -4.38 27.20 -18.74
CA PRO A 94 -5.61 26.97 -17.98
C PRO A 94 -6.51 25.98 -18.72
N CYS A 95 -6.94 24.91 -18.04
CA CYS A 95 -7.81 23.88 -18.60
C CYS A 95 -7.25 23.10 -19.81
N VAL A 96 -5.94 23.18 -20.08
CA VAL A 96 -5.28 22.43 -21.15
C VAL A 96 -4.10 21.62 -20.62
N LEU A 97 -4.10 20.32 -20.91
CA LEU A 97 -3.09 19.37 -20.47
C LEU A 97 -2.37 18.74 -21.67
N MET A 98 -1.15 18.29 -21.43
CA MET A 98 -0.42 17.36 -22.31
C MET A 98 -0.23 16.03 -21.58
N ALA A 99 -0.60 14.92 -22.22
CA ALA A 99 -0.36 13.56 -21.72
C ALA A 99 -0.15 12.61 -22.90
N GLY A 100 0.89 11.76 -22.86
CA GLY A 100 1.16 10.80 -23.93
C GLY A 100 1.32 11.42 -25.32
N GLY A 101 1.83 12.66 -25.41
CA GLY A 101 1.93 13.42 -26.66
C GLY A 101 0.61 14.06 -27.13
N GLN A 102 -0.50 13.84 -26.44
CA GLN A 102 -1.82 14.38 -26.79
C GLN A 102 -2.09 15.69 -26.04
N ARG A 103 -2.66 16.67 -26.75
CA ARG A 103 -3.17 17.92 -26.16
C ARG A 103 -4.65 17.74 -25.81
N ILE A 104 -4.99 17.93 -24.55
CA ILE A 104 -6.33 17.69 -24.00
C ILE A 104 -6.88 19.01 -23.47
N GLU A 105 -7.98 19.48 -24.06
CA GLU A 105 -8.72 20.66 -23.58
C GLU A 105 -10.00 20.19 -22.88
N ALA A 106 -10.19 20.63 -21.63
CA ALA A 106 -11.30 20.16 -20.80
C ALA A 106 -12.02 21.33 -20.11
N ARG A 107 -13.35 21.33 -20.14
CA ARG A 107 -14.15 22.36 -19.44
C ARG A 107 -14.02 22.30 -17.92
N ARG A 108 -13.72 21.12 -17.38
CA ARG A 108 -13.55 20.85 -15.95
C ARG A 108 -12.41 19.86 -15.78
N VAL A 109 -11.57 20.09 -14.78
CA VAL A 109 -10.43 19.23 -14.46
C VAL A 109 -10.48 18.89 -12.98
N THR A 110 -10.42 17.59 -12.67
CA THR A 110 -10.26 17.09 -11.31
C THR A 110 -8.82 16.62 -11.14
N ILE A 111 -8.13 17.15 -10.13
CA ILE A 111 -6.78 16.72 -9.78
C ILE A 111 -6.89 15.68 -8.65
N ALA A 112 -6.53 14.44 -8.96
CA ALA A 112 -6.60 13.30 -8.05
C ALA A 112 -5.28 12.49 -8.07
N THR A 113 -4.15 13.18 -8.02
CA THR A 113 -2.79 12.60 -8.19
C THR A 113 -2.28 11.81 -6.98
N GLY A 114 -3.10 11.65 -5.94
CA GLY A 114 -2.73 10.97 -4.70
C GLY A 114 -1.64 11.69 -3.91
N SER A 115 -0.88 10.91 -3.15
CA SER A 115 0.27 11.35 -2.34
C SER A 115 1.48 10.45 -2.62
N ALA A 116 2.61 10.75 -1.98
CA ALA A 116 3.83 9.93 -2.04
C ALA A 116 4.46 9.85 -0.65
N PRO A 117 5.16 8.76 -0.30
CA PRO A 117 5.84 8.63 0.98
C PRO A 117 6.93 9.71 1.12
N VAL A 118 7.02 10.31 2.30
CA VAL A 118 8.04 11.30 2.63
C VAL A 118 8.98 10.70 3.67
N ALA A 119 10.24 10.52 3.29
CA ALA A 119 11.28 10.10 4.23
C ALA A 119 11.57 11.23 5.23
N PRO A 120 11.71 10.93 6.54
CA PRO A 120 12.08 11.93 7.53
C PRO A 120 13.53 12.38 7.32
N LYS A 121 13.81 13.66 7.62
CA LYS A 121 15.16 14.23 7.54
C LYS A 121 16.02 13.73 8.70
N ILE A 122 16.56 12.53 8.56
CA ILE A 122 17.48 11.89 9.51
C ILE A 122 18.81 11.71 8.80
N ASP A 123 19.88 12.26 9.38
CA ASP A 123 21.21 12.17 8.80
C ASP A 123 21.62 10.69 8.62
N GLY A 124 22.00 10.34 7.38
CA GLY A 124 22.40 8.99 7.01
C GLY A 124 21.26 8.05 6.61
N LEU A 125 19.98 8.44 6.72
CA LEU A 125 18.85 7.59 6.30
C LEU A 125 18.90 7.27 4.80
N ASP A 126 19.26 8.26 3.97
CA ASP A 126 19.38 8.09 2.52
C ASP A 126 20.55 7.16 2.11
N ALA A 127 21.45 6.84 3.05
CA ALA A 127 22.59 5.96 2.82
C ALA A 127 22.31 4.49 3.17
N VAL A 128 21.12 4.16 3.67
CA VAL A 128 20.72 2.79 4.04
C VAL A 128 19.46 2.37 3.31
N PRO A 129 19.29 1.07 3.00
CA PRO A 129 18.03 0.59 2.46
C PRO A 129 16.93 0.71 3.52
N TYR A 130 15.80 1.29 3.13
CA TYR A 130 14.60 1.36 3.97
C TYR A 130 13.37 1.04 3.14
N PHE A 131 12.30 0.63 3.84
CA PHE A 131 11.01 0.43 3.20
C PHE A 131 10.12 1.66 3.37
N THR A 132 9.35 1.97 2.34
CA THR A 132 8.12 2.76 2.40
C THR A 132 6.91 1.84 2.24
N ASN A 133 5.70 2.39 2.35
CA ASN A 133 4.48 1.65 1.99
C ASN A 133 4.48 1.19 0.53
N GLU A 134 5.21 1.87 -0.36
CA GLU A 134 5.35 1.48 -1.76
C GLU A 134 6.22 0.23 -1.96
N SER A 135 7.15 -0.06 -1.04
CA SER A 135 8.11 -1.15 -1.20
C SER A 135 7.95 -2.33 -0.22
N ILE A 136 7.32 -2.11 0.94
CA ILE A 136 7.29 -3.12 2.01
C ILE A 136 6.49 -4.37 1.60
N PHE A 137 5.50 -4.23 0.73
CA PHE A 137 4.65 -5.34 0.29
C PHE A 137 5.31 -6.25 -0.75
N ASP A 138 6.43 -5.82 -1.35
CA ASP A 138 7.25 -6.64 -2.25
C ASP A 138 8.38 -7.38 -1.51
N ASN A 139 8.54 -7.12 -0.21
CA ASN A 139 9.51 -7.82 0.61
C ASN A 139 9.06 -9.28 0.80
N ARG A 140 9.92 -10.22 0.40
CA ARG A 140 9.66 -11.67 0.45
C ARG A 140 10.28 -12.35 1.68
N THR A 141 11.04 -11.61 2.47
CA THR A 141 11.77 -12.13 3.63
C THR A 141 11.30 -11.45 4.90
N LEU A 142 10.88 -12.23 5.91
CA LEU A 142 10.45 -11.65 7.18
C LEU A 142 11.67 -11.02 7.88
N PRO A 143 11.67 -9.71 8.17
CA PRO A 143 12.76 -9.09 8.90
C PRO A 143 12.86 -9.69 10.31
N ALA A 144 14.08 -9.99 10.78
CA ALA A 144 14.27 -10.42 12.17
C ALA A 144 13.83 -9.32 13.15
N HIS A 145 14.14 -8.05 12.82
CA HIS A 145 13.72 -6.87 13.54
C HIS A 145 13.34 -5.76 12.55
N LEU A 146 12.11 -5.26 12.66
CA LEU A 146 11.60 -4.15 11.86
C LEU A 146 11.52 -2.87 12.72
N LEU A 147 12.31 -1.87 12.37
CA LEU A 147 12.19 -0.53 12.92
C LEU A 147 11.20 0.28 12.08
N ILE A 148 10.23 0.91 12.73
CA ILE A 148 9.19 1.72 12.09
C ILE A 148 9.30 3.14 12.61
N ILE A 149 9.48 4.09 11.70
CA ILE A 149 9.53 5.52 12.00
C ILE A 149 8.16 6.12 11.67
N GLY A 150 7.41 6.48 12.70
CA GLY A 150 6.03 6.96 12.64
C GLY A 150 5.03 6.00 13.26
N ALA A 151 4.27 6.47 14.26
CA ALA A 151 3.21 5.73 14.95
C ALA A 151 1.80 6.13 14.46
N GLY A 152 1.69 6.63 13.23
CA GLY A 152 0.40 6.81 12.58
C GLY A 152 -0.24 5.46 12.17
N PRO A 153 -1.46 5.48 11.58
CA PRO A 153 -2.20 4.26 11.26
C PRO A 153 -1.39 3.24 10.43
N ILE A 154 -0.73 3.68 9.36
CA ILE A 154 0.09 2.79 8.50
C ILE A 154 1.23 2.16 9.30
N GLY A 155 1.95 2.95 10.11
CA GLY A 155 3.05 2.46 10.93
C GLY A 155 2.61 1.42 11.94
N LEU A 156 1.48 1.65 12.62
CA LEU A 156 0.94 0.71 13.61
C LEU A 156 0.35 -0.55 12.96
N GLU A 157 -0.27 -0.43 11.79
CA GLU A 157 -0.73 -1.57 11.01
C GLU A 157 0.45 -2.48 10.61
N MET A 158 1.52 -1.89 10.07
CA MET A 158 2.72 -2.65 9.70
C MET A 158 3.41 -3.22 10.94
N ALA A 159 3.46 -2.47 12.05
CA ALA A 159 4.02 -2.94 13.31
C ALA A 159 3.28 -4.17 13.83
N GLN A 160 1.95 -4.10 13.88
CA GLN A 160 1.11 -5.18 14.34
C GLN A 160 1.23 -6.41 13.44
N ALA A 161 1.21 -6.21 12.11
CA ALA A 161 1.34 -7.29 11.15
C ALA A 161 2.66 -8.06 11.35
N HIS A 162 3.79 -7.36 11.29
CA HIS A 162 5.11 -7.97 11.38
C HIS A 162 5.38 -8.59 12.76
N ARG A 163 4.92 -7.94 13.85
CA ARG A 163 5.04 -8.51 15.20
C ARG A 163 4.30 -9.85 15.32
N ARG A 164 3.10 -9.94 14.75
CA ARG A 164 2.31 -11.17 14.72
C ARG A 164 2.88 -12.21 13.74
N LEU A 165 3.64 -11.82 12.73
CA LEU A 165 4.28 -12.77 11.82
C LEU A 165 5.61 -13.30 12.34
N GLY A 166 6.14 -12.72 13.42
CA GLY A 166 7.31 -13.24 14.14
C GLY A 166 8.48 -12.26 14.24
N SER A 167 8.43 -11.12 13.56
CA SER A 167 9.47 -10.09 13.69
C SER A 167 9.49 -9.51 15.10
N GLN A 168 10.67 -9.11 15.57
CA GLN A 168 10.75 -8.05 16.58
C GLN A 168 10.35 -6.73 15.91
N VAL A 169 9.72 -5.83 16.66
CA VAL A 169 9.27 -4.54 16.12
C VAL A 169 9.55 -3.44 17.13
N THR A 170 10.10 -2.33 16.64
CA THR A 170 10.26 -1.10 17.42
C THR A 170 9.64 0.05 16.64
N VAL A 171 8.69 0.75 17.27
CA VAL A 171 8.06 1.94 16.70
C VAL A 171 8.66 3.17 17.35
N ILE A 172 9.13 4.10 16.52
CA ILE A 172 9.74 5.36 16.93
C ILE A 172 8.83 6.48 16.44
N GLU A 173 8.36 7.32 17.34
CA GLU A 173 7.52 8.48 17.03
C GLU A 173 8.14 9.73 17.66
N ARG A 174 8.05 10.85 16.95
CA ARG A 174 8.57 12.13 17.43
C ARG A 174 7.62 12.74 18.48
N SER A 175 6.31 12.53 18.35
CA SER A 175 5.34 12.97 19.34
C SER A 175 5.28 12.05 20.56
N LYS A 176 4.95 12.64 21.72
CA LYS A 176 4.73 11.87 22.97
C LYS A 176 3.51 10.96 22.91
N GLU A 177 2.57 11.24 22.01
CA GLU A 177 1.35 10.46 21.78
C GLU A 177 1.24 10.09 20.29
N PRO A 178 0.72 8.90 19.94
CA PRO A 178 0.44 8.54 18.56
C PRO A 178 -0.53 9.53 17.93
N ARG A 179 -0.27 9.98 16.69
CA ARG A 179 -1.23 10.84 15.97
C ARG A 179 -2.41 9.99 15.50
N ALA A 180 -3.62 10.39 15.89
CA ALA A 180 -4.89 9.81 15.44
C ALA A 180 -5.14 10.11 13.96
#